data_AF-A0A2A4RSF6-F1
#
_entry.id   AF-A0A2A4RSF6-F1
#
_cell.length_a   1.000
_cell.length_b   1.000
_cell.length_c   1.000
_cell.angle_alpha   90.00
_cell.angle_beta   90.00
_cell.angle_gamma   90.00
#
_symmetry.space_group_name_H-M   'P 1'
#
loop_
_entity.id
_entity.type
_entity.pdbx_description
1 polymer ?
#
loop_
_entity_poly.entity_id
_entity_poly.type
_entity_poly.pdbx_seq_one_letter_code
_entity_poly.pdbx_strand_id
1 'polypeptide(L)'
;MAGCVSSTSTPCSTIRNTAPSKVEGHNFDIRKQVLEFDDVANDQRKVIYDQRNELMEADDISDTIHEIRNDVVNEVIDSYIPPQSLEEQWDVPGLEEALKNEFSQPMPIAEWLKQDEELHEETLRQRVLAEIIQAYADKEAQVGAEVIRHFEKTAMLQVLDGLWKEHLAAMDYLRQSIGLRGYAQKNPKQEFKRESFEMFTQLLDKIKLEVIKILSRVQIRAEEDVEAIEAQRRDQAPAMQFQHAAAEALGGGVGDAKVPQSAAGSDEPFVRDGRKVGRNEPCPCGSGKKYKQCHGKVS
;
A
#
# COMPACT_ATOMS: atom_id res chain seq x y z
N MET A 1 -52.76 55.25 37.50
CA MET A 1 -52.52 53.91 38.06
C MET A 1 -52.57 52.92 36.91
N ALA A 2 -51.52 52.09 36.79
CA ALA A 2 -51.39 50.85 36.00
C ALA A 2 -51.58 50.94 34.47
N GLY A 3 -50.74 50.36 33.62
CA GLY A 3 -49.60 49.45 33.83
C GLY A 3 -49.05 49.01 32.47
N CYS A 4 -47.75 48.72 32.44
CA CYS A 4 -46.85 48.57 31.31
C CYS A 4 -47.26 47.62 30.17
N VAL A 5 -47.09 48.14 28.94
CA VAL A 5 -46.36 47.61 27.78
C VAL A 5 -45.95 46.13 27.80
N SER A 6 -46.51 45.43 26.82
CA SER A 6 -46.06 44.20 26.17
C SER A 6 -44.57 44.20 25.78
N SER A 7 -43.76 43.26 26.29
CA SER A 7 -42.72 42.52 25.54
C SER A 7 -41.74 41.82 26.48
N THR A 8 -41.87 40.52 26.73
CA THR A 8 -40.77 39.66 27.25
C THR A 8 -41.11 38.17 27.07
N SER A 9 -41.12 37.67 25.82
CA SER A 9 -41.07 36.20 25.58
C SER A 9 -40.20 35.78 24.38
N THR A 10 -39.57 36.72 23.69
CA THR A 10 -38.75 36.49 22.50
C THR A 10 -37.30 35.97 22.71
N PRO A 11 -36.67 35.97 23.91
CA PRO A 11 -35.29 35.46 24.01
C PRO A 11 -35.22 33.92 23.91
N CYS A 12 -36.19 33.22 24.50
CA CYS A 12 -36.10 31.77 24.68
C CYS A 12 -36.39 30.97 23.40
N SER A 13 -37.28 31.46 22.53
CA SER A 13 -37.59 30.83 21.24
C SER A 13 -36.45 30.99 20.23
N THR A 14 -35.81 32.17 20.19
CA THR A 14 -34.64 32.43 19.33
C THR A 14 -33.46 31.55 19.72
N ILE A 15 -33.16 31.42 21.02
CA ILE A 15 -32.10 30.53 21.53
C ILE A 15 -32.38 29.07 21.13
N ARG A 16 -33.64 28.62 21.21
CA ARG A 16 -34.06 27.25 20.87
C ARG A 16 -33.94 26.94 19.37
N ASN A 17 -34.17 27.92 18.49
CA ASN A 17 -33.99 27.76 17.05
C ASN A 17 -32.52 27.85 16.63
N THR A 18 -31.67 28.59 17.36
CA THR A 18 -30.24 28.69 17.08
C THR A 18 -29.39 27.54 17.62
N ALA A 19 -29.90 26.78 18.61
CA ALA A 19 -29.16 25.66 19.19
C ALA A 19 -28.97 24.49 18.20
N PRO A 20 -29.98 24.03 17.44
CA PRO A 20 -29.81 23.02 16.39
C PRO A 20 -28.82 23.45 15.31
N SER A 21 -28.93 24.67 14.78
CA SER A 21 -28.02 25.19 13.75
C SER A 21 -26.57 25.32 14.23
N LYS A 22 -26.36 25.56 15.54
CA LYS A 22 -25.02 25.67 16.14
C LYS A 22 -24.40 24.29 16.40
N VAL A 23 -25.23 23.28 16.72
CA VAL A 23 -24.80 21.87 16.79
C VAL A 23 -24.50 21.33 15.38
N GLU A 24 -25.30 21.69 14.38
CA GLU A 24 -25.03 21.36 12.98
C GLU A 24 -23.75 22.01 12.47
N GLY A 25 -23.51 23.29 12.80
CA GLY A 25 -22.25 23.98 12.49
C GLY A 25 -21.05 23.32 13.17
N HIS A 26 -21.17 22.94 14.44
CA HIS A 26 -20.10 22.22 15.14
C HIS A 26 -19.80 20.84 14.53
N ASN A 27 -20.85 20.07 14.21
CA ASN A 27 -20.70 18.79 13.53
C ASN A 27 -20.11 18.94 12.12
N PHE A 28 -20.46 20.02 11.42
CA PHE A 28 -19.90 20.36 10.11
C PHE A 28 -18.42 20.69 10.22
N ASP A 29 -18.01 21.51 11.19
CA ASP A 29 -16.60 21.87 11.41
C ASP A 29 -15.74 20.65 11.77
N ILE A 30 -16.24 19.75 12.62
CA ILE A 30 -15.56 18.49 12.95
C ILE A 30 -15.39 17.61 11.70
N ARG A 31 -16.46 17.44 10.91
CA ARG A 31 -16.39 16.65 9.66
C ARG A 31 -15.44 17.27 8.65
N LYS A 32 -15.43 18.60 8.54
CA LYS A 32 -14.51 19.32 7.65
C LYS A 32 -13.05 19.08 8.05
N GLN A 33 -12.73 19.16 9.35
CA GLN A 33 -11.39 18.85 9.83
C GLN A 33 -11.01 17.39 9.55
N VAL A 34 -11.93 16.45 9.73
CA VAL A 34 -11.74 15.03 9.41
C VAL A 34 -11.46 14.81 7.92
N LEU A 35 -12.26 15.42 7.04
CA LEU A 35 -12.07 15.35 5.58
C LEU A 35 -10.70 15.85 5.15
N GLU A 36 -10.21 16.93 5.76
CA GLU A 36 -8.92 17.53 5.41
C GLU A 36 -7.71 16.64 5.80
N PHE A 37 -7.83 15.79 6.83
CA PHE A 37 -6.81 14.78 7.14
C PHE A 37 -6.87 13.60 6.17
N ASP A 38 -8.08 13.21 5.78
CA ASP A 38 -8.31 12.13 4.82
C ASP A 38 -7.77 12.49 3.43
N ASP A 39 -7.83 13.76 3.03
CA ASP A 39 -7.28 14.25 1.76
C ASP A 39 -5.78 13.94 1.62
N VAL A 40 -4.99 14.15 2.68
CA VAL A 40 -3.54 13.85 2.67
C VAL A 40 -3.28 12.36 2.49
N ALA A 41 -3.99 11.52 3.23
CA ALA A 41 -3.86 10.06 3.13
C ALA A 41 -4.31 9.55 1.75
N ASN A 42 -5.35 10.15 1.16
CA ASN A 42 -5.84 9.80 -0.16
C ASN A 42 -4.83 10.16 -1.25
N ASP A 43 -4.19 11.33 -1.16
CA ASP A 43 -3.16 11.74 -2.13
C ASP A 43 -1.93 10.83 -2.06
N GLN A 44 -1.47 10.46 -0.85
CA GLN A 44 -0.40 9.46 -0.68
C GLN A 44 -0.80 8.10 -1.27
N ARG A 45 -2.04 7.66 -1.03
CA ARG A 45 -2.55 6.38 -1.54
C ARG A 45 -2.56 6.34 -3.07
N LYS A 46 -2.95 7.43 -3.73
CA LYS A 46 -2.91 7.51 -5.21
C LYS A 46 -1.50 7.28 -5.71
N VAL A 47 -0.51 8.01 -5.16
CA VAL A 47 0.90 7.86 -5.57
C VAL A 47 1.39 6.41 -5.41
N ILE A 48 1.10 5.78 -4.27
CA ILE A 48 1.52 4.39 -4.01
C ILE A 48 0.81 3.40 -4.94
N TYR A 49 -0.49 3.59 -5.21
CA TYR A 49 -1.23 2.71 -6.12
C TYR A 49 -0.85 2.91 -7.58
N ASP A 50 -0.55 4.14 -7.99
CA ASP A 50 -0.05 4.42 -9.34
C ASP A 50 1.30 3.73 -9.54
N GLN A 51 2.26 3.91 -8.62
CA GLN A 51 3.54 3.18 -8.66
C GLN A 51 3.36 1.67 -8.63
N ARG A 52 2.48 1.15 -7.76
CA ARG A 52 2.20 -0.29 -7.68
C ARG A 52 1.64 -0.83 -8.99
N ASN A 53 0.75 -0.10 -9.65
CA ASN A 53 0.17 -0.49 -10.93
C ASN A 53 1.22 -0.45 -12.05
N GLU A 54 2.05 0.59 -12.10
CA GLU A 54 3.18 0.68 -13.03
C GLU A 54 4.13 -0.52 -12.89
N LEU A 55 4.46 -0.92 -11.66
CA LEU A 55 5.27 -2.11 -11.40
C LEU A 55 4.57 -3.41 -11.80
N MET A 56 3.25 -3.50 -11.61
CA MET A 56 2.45 -4.67 -12.01
C MET A 56 2.35 -4.81 -13.53
N GLU A 57 2.30 -3.70 -14.27
CA GLU A 57 2.20 -3.66 -15.72
C GLU A 57 3.56 -3.82 -16.42
N ALA A 58 4.65 -3.37 -15.79
CA ALA A 58 5.99 -3.51 -16.32
C ALA A 58 6.41 -4.99 -16.44
N ASP A 59 6.89 -5.38 -17.63
CA ASP A 59 7.48 -6.71 -17.85
C ASP A 59 8.87 -6.82 -17.23
N ASP A 60 9.60 -5.71 -17.19
CA ASP A 60 10.96 -5.62 -16.68
C ASP A 60 11.13 -4.33 -15.88
N ILE A 61 11.75 -4.44 -14.70
CA ILE A 61 12.05 -3.33 -13.79
C ILE A 61 13.56 -3.20 -13.50
N SER A 62 14.41 -3.83 -14.32
CA SER A 62 15.89 -3.78 -14.25
C SER A 62 16.40 -2.38 -13.99
N ASP A 63 16.03 -1.45 -14.87
CA ASP A 63 16.59 -0.12 -14.92
C ASP A 63 16.21 0.64 -13.64
N THR A 64 14.96 0.51 -13.20
CA THR A 64 14.49 1.05 -11.92
C THR A 64 15.27 0.49 -10.74
N ILE A 65 15.55 -0.82 -10.71
CA ILE A 65 16.36 -1.43 -9.65
C ILE A 65 17.82 -0.95 -9.72
N HIS A 66 18.39 -0.76 -10.91
CA HIS A 66 19.74 -0.21 -11.08
C HIS A 66 19.83 1.23 -10.57
N GLU A 67 18.87 2.08 -10.91
CA GLU A 67 18.79 3.47 -10.40
C GLU A 67 18.64 3.50 -8.88
N ILE A 68 17.68 2.73 -8.34
CA ILE A 68 17.47 2.64 -6.89
C ILE A 68 18.72 2.13 -6.17
N ARG A 69 19.42 1.15 -6.75
CA ARG A 69 20.66 0.63 -6.17
C ARG A 69 21.72 1.71 -6.07
N ASN A 70 21.90 2.50 -7.13
CA ASN A 70 22.87 3.59 -7.13
C ASN A 70 22.51 4.63 -6.05
N ASP A 71 21.23 5.01 -5.95
CA ASP A 71 20.76 5.92 -4.90
C ASP A 71 21.06 5.39 -3.50
N VAL A 72 20.65 4.14 -3.22
CA VAL A 72 20.77 3.51 -1.90
C VAL A 72 22.22 3.33 -1.50
N VAL A 73 23.08 2.87 -2.40
CA VAL A 73 24.51 2.70 -2.11
C VAL A 73 25.16 4.04 -1.81
N ASN A 74 24.83 5.09 -2.56
CA ASN A 74 25.35 6.43 -2.30
C ASN A 74 24.87 6.97 -0.95
N GLU A 75 23.60 6.80 -0.60
CA GLU A 75 23.03 7.24 0.69
C GLU A 75 23.66 6.49 1.89
N VAL A 76 23.90 5.19 1.75
CA VAL A 76 24.63 4.41 2.74
C VAL A 76 26.06 4.94 2.89
N ILE A 77 26.77 5.19 1.79
CA ILE A 77 28.12 5.75 1.84
C ILE A 77 28.10 7.14 2.49
N ASP A 78 27.16 8.02 2.13
CA ASP A 78 27.03 9.38 2.69
C ASP A 78 26.89 9.39 4.21
N SER A 79 26.29 8.35 4.77
CA SER A 79 26.09 8.19 6.22
C SER A 79 27.40 7.95 6.98
N TYR A 80 28.42 7.39 6.34
CA TYR A 80 29.74 7.08 6.93
C TYR A 80 30.88 7.95 6.38
N ILE A 81 30.73 8.42 5.14
CA ILE A 81 31.67 9.25 4.41
C ILE A 81 30.87 10.44 3.85
N PRO A 82 30.77 11.55 4.61
CA PRO A 82 30.04 12.72 4.15
C PRO A 82 30.65 13.30 2.88
N PRO A 83 29.84 13.86 1.97
CA PRO A 83 30.34 14.43 0.74
C PRO A 83 31.30 15.59 1.00
N GLN A 84 32.41 15.62 0.26
CA GLN A 84 33.46 16.65 0.36
C GLN A 84 34.15 16.71 1.74
N SER A 85 34.18 15.58 2.46
CA SER A 85 34.84 15.47 3.76
C SER A 85 36.32 15.09 3.62
N LEU A 86 37.08 15.34 4.70
CA LEU A 86 38.46 14.87 4.80
C LEU A 86 38.48 13.41 5.26
N GLU A 87 39.51 12.67 4.85
CA GLU A 87 39.72 11.25 5.20
C GLU A 87 39.66 10.97 6.70
N GLU A 88 40.06 11.93 7.55
CA GLU A 88 40.00 11.80 9.01
C GLU A 88 38.57 11.70 9.56
N GLN A 89 37.57 12.15 8.80
CA GLN A 89 36.16 12.12 9.18
C GLN A 89 35.44 10.85 8.72
N TRP A 90 36.13 9.98 7.99
CA TRP A 90 35.53 8.77 7.41
C TRP A 90 35.42 7.67 8.44
N ASP A 91 34.21 7.15 8.63
CA ASP A 91 33.99 5.93 9.43
C ASP A 91 34.10 4.69 8.54
N VAL A 92 35.34 4.35 8.18
CA VAL A 92 35.64 3.17 7.35
C VAL A 92 35.18 1.86 8.02
N PRO A 93 35.44 1.62 9.32
CA PRO A 93 34.95 0.39 9.98
C PRO A 93 33.43 0.28 9.98
N GLY A 94 32.71 1.39 10.22
CA GLY A 94 31.25 1.42 10.16
C GLY A 94 30.72 1.12 8.76
N LEU A 95 31.36 1.67 7.72
CA LEU A 95 30.99 1.41 6.33
C LEU A 95 31.21 -0.07 5.95
N GLU A 96 32.34 -0.67 6.31
CA GLU A 96 32.60 -2.09 6.04
C GLU A 96 31.55 -3.01 6.70
N GLU A 97 31.17 -2.69 7.94
CA GLU A 97 30.12 -3.43 8.65
C GLU A 97 28.74 -3.23 8.00
N ALA A 98 28.40 -2.00 7.60
CA ALA A 98 27.16 -1.69 6.90
C ALA A 98 27.07 -2.43 5.57
N LEU A 99 28.12 -2.40 4.75
CA LEU A 99 28.14 -3.09 3.45
C LEU A 99 27.98 -4.61 3.59
N LYS A 100 28.64 -5.18 4.61
CA LYS A 100 28.49 -6.61 4.93
C LYS A 100 27.08 -6.94 5.40
N ASN A 101 26.50 -6.14 6.29
CA ASN A 101 25.19 -6.41 6.85
C ASN A 101 24.10 -6.19 5.81
N GLU A 102 24.10 -5.07 5.11
CA GLU A 102 23.03 -4.67 4.20
C GLU A 102 23.12 -5.39 2.86
N PHE A 103 24.31 -5.42 2.25
CA PHE A 103 24.50 -5.97 0.90
C PHE A 103 25.11 -7.38 0.89
N SER A 104 25.47 -7.96 2.04
CA SER A 104 26.17 -9.26 2.12
C SER A 104 27.50 -9.27 1.34
N GLN A 105 28.13 -8.10 1.18
CA GLN A 105 29.41 -7.95 0.51
C GLN A 105 30.48 -7.49 1.50
N PRO A 106 31.34 -8.40 2.01
CA PRO A 106 32.48 -8.01 2.80
C PRO A 106 33.54 -7.38 1.89
N MET A 107 33.75 -6.08 2.01
CA MET A 107 34.75 -5.33 1.23
C MET A 107 35.82 -4.80 2.18
N PRO A 108 37.12 -5.08 1.93
CA PRO A 108 38.22 -4.58 2.76
C PRO A 108 38.61 -3.15 2.36
N ILE A 109 37.72 -2.19 2.60
CA ILE A 109 37.92 -0.77 2.24
C ILE A 109 39.15 -0.19 2.94
N ALA A 110 39.38 -0.55 4.21
CA ALA A 110 40.54 -0.12 4.97
C ALA A 110 41.86 -0.61 4.38
N GLU A 111 41.86 -1.74 3.65
CA GLU A 111 43.03 -2.22 2.92
C GLU A 111 43.21 -1.46 1.61
N TRP A 112 42.12 -1.16 0.90
CA TRP A 112 42.16 -0.39 -0.34
C TRP A 112 42.76 1.00 -0.12
N LEU A 113 42.31 1.71 0.91
CA LEU A 113 42.81 3.04 1.27
C LEU A 113 44.28 3.05 1.68
N LYS A 114 44.81 1.93 2.22
CA LYS A 114 46.23 1.81 2.57
C LYS A 114 47.11 1.49 1.36
N GLN A 115 46.56 0.81 0.36
CA GLN A 115 47.31 0.36 -0.82
C GLN A 115 47.34 1.41 -1.93
N ASP A 116 46.31 2.26 -1.98
CA ASP A 116 46.10 3.21 -3.06
C ASP A 116 45.86 4.61 -2.48
N GLU A 117 46.92 5.44 -2.48
CA GLU A 117 46.85 6.85 -2.05
C GLU A 117 46.09 7.75 -3.03
N GLU A 118 45.75 7.27 -4.24
CA GLU A 118 44.91 8.00 -5.22
C GLU A 118 43.41 7.70 -5.04
N LEU A 119 43.04 6.81 -4.09
CA LEU A 119 41.66 6.44 -3.82
C LEU A 119 40.95 7.53 -3.00
N HIS A 120 40.51 8.56 -3.70
CA HIS A 120 39.67 9.62 -3.14
C HIS A 120 38.19 9.21 -3.01
N GLU A 121 37.39 10.05 -2.36
CA GLU A 121 35.97 9.80 -2.06
C GLU A 121 35.18 9.28 -3.28
N GLU A 122 35.27 9.99 -4.41
CA GLU A 122 34.53 9.64 -5.64
C GLU A 122 34.99 8.32 -6.27
N THR A 123 36.30 8.01 -6.30
CA THR A 123 36.78 6.73 -6.84
C THR A 123 36.47 5.56 -5.92
N LEU A 124 36.47 5.78 -4.60
CA LEU A 124 35.99 4.81 -3.63
C LEU A 124 34.50 4.48 -3.85
N ARG A 125 33.64 5.50 -4.01
CA ARG A 125 32.21 5.32 -4.30
C ARG A 125 31.99 4.49 -5.56
N GLN A 126 32.66 4.86 -6.64
CA GLN A 126 32.56 4.14 -7.91
C GLN A 126 33.00 2.69 -7.79
N ARG A 127 34.07 2.42 -7.03
CA ARG A 127 34.56 1.06 -6.79
C ARG A 127 33.59 0.22 -5.97
N VAL A 128 33.07 0.75 -4.86
CA VAL A 128 32.08 0.05 -4.03
C VAL A 128 30.83 -0.28 -4.84
N LEU A 129 30.33 0.69 -5.61
CA LEU A 129 29.17 0.51 -6.47
C LEU A 129 29.44 -0.55 -7.55
N ALA A 130 30.60 -0.54 -8.19
CA ALA A 130 30.99 -1.53 -9.19
C ALA A 130 31.02 -2.95 -8.61
N GLU A 131 31.57 -3.15 -7.41
CA GLU A 131 31.59 -4.45 -6.73
C GLU A 131 30.18 -4.95 -6.42
N ILE A 132 29.27 -4.08 -5.97
CA ILE A 132 27.86 -4.46 -5.72
C ILE A 132 27.14 -4.82 -7.02
N ILE A 133 27.37 -4.06 -8.10
CA ILE A 133 26.79 -4.36 -9.42
C ILE A 133 27.32 -5.69 -9.94
N GLN A 134 28.63 -5.93 -9.84
CA GLN A 134 29.25 -7.18 -10.29
C GLN A 134 28.72 -8.38 -9.51
N ALA A 135 28.64 -8.27 -8.18
CA ALA A 135 28.08 -9.33 -7.35
C ALA A 135 26.62 -9.65 -7.73
N TYR A 136 25.83 -8.66 -8.14
CA TYR A 136 24.48 -8.89 -8.63
C TYR A 136 24.45 -9.54 -10.01
N ALA A 137 25.30 -9.09 -10.94
CA ALA A 137 25.43 -9.69 -12.26
C ALA A 137 25.87 -11.16 -12.20
N ASP A 138 26.76 -11.50 -11.27
CA ASP A 138 27.19 -12.88 -11.02
C ASP A 138 26.03 -13.76 -10.52
N LYS A 139 25.13 -13.21 -9.68
CA LYS A 139 23.90 -13.90 -9.27
C LYS A 139 22.94 -14.10 -10.44
N GLU A 140 22.76 -13.08 -11.26
CA GLU A 140 21.92 -13.16 -12.45
C GLU A 140 22.42 -14.24 -13.42
N ALA A 141 23.74 -14.33 -13.61
CA ALA A 141 24.35 -15.37 -14.43
C ALA A 141 24.14 -16.79 -13.87
N GLN A 142 24.07 -16.94 -12.54
CA GLN A 142 23.87 -18.24 -11.88
C GLN A 142 22.41 -18.69 -11.88
N VAL A 143 21.47 -17.75 -11.74
CA VAL A 143 20.04 -18.03 -11.54
C VAL A 143 19.26 -17.98 -12.85
N GLY A 144 19.70 -17.13 -13.78
CA GLY A 144 19.01 -16.84 -15.03
C GLY A 144 18.16 -15.57 -14.93
N ALA A 145 18.14 -14.81 -16.05
CA ALA A 145 17.50 -13.51 -16.11
C ALA A 145 15.99 -13.56 -15.82
N GLU A 146 15.23 -14.50 -16.39
CA GLU A 146 13.77 -14.54 -16.23
C GLU A 146 13.34 -14.71 -14.76
N VAL A 147 14.05 -15.57 -14.02
CA VAL A 147 13.79 -15.81 -12.60
C VAL A 147 14.15 -14.58 -11.76
N ILE A 148 15.29 -13.95 -12.05
CA ILE A 148 15.72 -12.72 -11.36
C ILE A 148 14.73 -11.59 -11.59
N ARG A 149 14.30 -11.32 -12.83
CA ARG A 149 13.34 -10.24 -13.13
C ARG A 149 12.01 -10.43 -12.39
N HIS A 150 11.51 -11.68 -12.35
CA HIS A 150 10.30 -12.00 -11.60
C HIS A 150 10.51 -11.83 -10.09
N PHE A 151 11.66 -12.24 -9.57
CA PHE A 151 12.01 -12.08 -8.18
C PHE A 151 12.12 -10.60 -7.78
N GLU A 152 12.76 -9.76 -8.59
CA GLU A 152 12.83 -8.30 -8.39
C GLU A 152 11.44 -7.69 -8.24
N LYS A 153 10.55 -7.99 -9.20
CA LYS A 153 9.17 -7.48 -9.19
C LYS A 153 8.40 -7.95 -7.97
N THR A 154 8.51 -9.24 -7.63
CA THR A 154 7.82 -9.81 -6.47
C THR A 154 8.33 -9.22 -5.16
N ALA A 155 9.65 -9.09 -5.00
CA ALA A 155 10.27 -8.50 -3.82
C ALA A 155 9.85 -7.02 -3.67
N MET A 156 9.88 -6.25 -4.75
CA MET A 156 9.49 -4.84 -4.72
C MET A 156 8.01 -4.65 -4.33
N LEU A 157 7.09 -5.44 -4.91
CA LEU A 157 5.67 -5.38 -4.58
C LEU A 157 5.41 -5.79 -3.13
N GLN A 158 6.06 -6.85 -2.64
CA GLN A 158 5.91 -7.31 -1.26
C GLN A 158 6.41 -6.28 -0.24
N VAL A 159 7.56 -5.65 -0.50
CA VAL A 159 8.12 -4.59 0.36
C VAL A 159 7.21 -3.36 0.35
N LEU A 160 6.75 -2.91 -0.82
CA LEU A 160 5.83 -1.79 -0.97
C LEU A 160 4.53 -2.05 -0.18
N ASP A 161 3.89 -3.20 -0.39
CA ASP A 161 2.63 -3.54 0.27
C ASP A 161 2.80 -3.71 1.80
N GLY A 162 3.96 -4.21 2.25
CA GLY A 162 4.29 -4.36 3.66
C GLY A 162 4.48 -3.01 4.35
N LEU A 163 5.39 -2.18 3.84
CA LEU A 163 5.72 -0.88 4.43
C LEU A 163 4.57 0.12 4.31
N TRP A 164 3.76 0.04 3.25
CA TRP A 164 2.56 0.87 3.14
C TRP A 164 1.54 0.59 4.25
N LYS A 165 1.34 -0.67 4.64
CA LYS A 165 0.47 -1.03 5.77
C LYS A 165 1.01 -0.48 7.09
N GLU A 166 2.32 -0.54 7.31
CA GLU A 166 2.95 0.06 8.48
C GLU A 166 2.73 1.59 8.50
N HIS A 167 2.90 2.25 7.35
CA HIS A 167 2.67 3.69 7.21
C HIS A 167 1.22 4.08 7.49
N LEU A 168 0.24 3.33 7.00
CA LEU A 168 -1.17 3.57 7.31
C LEU A 168 -1.46 3.52 8.82
N ALA A 169 -0.89 2.53 9.51
CA ALA A 169 -1.01 2.43 10.96
C ALA A 169 -0.33 3.61 11.68
N ALA A 170 0.84 4.04 11.20
CA ALA A 170 1.56 5.19 11.75
C ALA A 170 0.81 6.51 11.51
N MET A 171 0.17 6.67 10.35
CA MET A 171 -0.69 7.81 9.99
C MET A 171 -1.92 7.90 10.89
N ASP A 172 -2.57 6.76 11.18
CA ASP A 172 -3.69 6.70 12.12
C ASP A 172 -3.26 7.13 13.54
N TYR A 173 -2.07 6.72 13.99
CA TYR A 173 -1.52 7.16 15.27
C TYR A 173 -1.19 8.66 15.28
N LEU A 174 -0.57 9.17 14.21
CA LEU A 174 -0.28 10.59 14.06
C LEU A 174 -1.56 11.43 14.14
N ARG A 175 -2.62 10.99 13.46
CA ARG A 175 -3.92 11.66 13.47
C ARG A 175 -4.53 11.73 14.88
N GLN A 176 -4.37 10.70 15.70
CA GLN A 176 -4.87 10.70 17.09
C GLN A 176 -4.04 11.61 18.00
N SER A 177 -2.72 11.64 17.83
CA SER A 177 -1.81 12.40 18.68
C SER A 177 -1.72 13.90 18.34
N ILE A 178 -1.99 14.29 17.09
CA ILE A 178 -1.87 15.69 16.65
C ILE A 178 -2.84 16.65 17.37
N GLY A 179 -3.98 16.13 17.85
CA GLY A 179 -4.96 16.90 18.61
C GLY A 179 -4.37 17.51 19.88
N LEU A 180 -3.41 16.83 20.51
CA LEU A 180 -2.71 17.33 21.70
C LEU A 180 -1.70 18.45 21.39
N ARG A 181 -1.33 18.65 20.12
CA ARG A 181 -0.44 19.74 19.70
C ARG A 181 -1.15 21.08 19.53
N GLY A 182 -2.49 21.07 19.48
CA GLY A 182 -3.31 22.29 19.50
C GLY A 182 -3.11 23.14 20.76
N TYR A 183 -2.61 22.54 21.86
CA TYR A 183 -2.25 23.26 23.08
C TYR A 183 -1.02 24.16 22.93
N ALA A 184 -0.17 23.91 21.91
CA ALA A 184 1.04 24.69 21.65
C ALA A 184 0.83 25.89 20.69
N GLN A 185 -0.42 26.32 20.49
CA GLN A 185 -0.80 27.43 19.58
C GLN A 185 -0.40 27.24 18.10
N LYS A 186 0.07 26.05 17.71
CA LYS A 186 0.32 25.68 16.32
C LYS A 186 -0.96 25.13 15.68
N ASN A 187 -1.13 25.34 14.37
CA ASN A 187 -2.26 24.80 13.63
C ASN A 187 -2.08 23.28 13.43
N PRO A 188 -2.91 22.42 14.05
CA PRO A 188 -2.74 20.96 13.99
C PRO A 188 -2.77 20.41 12.56
N LYS A 189 -3.53 21.05 11.66
CA LYS A 189 -3.62 20.65 10.25
C LYS A 189 -2.29 20.79 9.53
N GLN A 190 -1.61 21.92 9.73
CA GLN A 190 -0.34 22.19 9.05
C GLN A 190 0.77 21.27 9.59
N GLU A 191 0.80 21.04 10.89
CA GLU A 191 1.74 20.12 11.52
C GLU A 191 1.49 18.68 11.05
N PHE A 192 0.23 18.23 10.99
CA PHE A 192 -0.13 16.92 10.44
C PHE A 192 0.36 16.78 9.01
N LYS A 193 0.10 17.76 8.14
CA LYS A 193 0.54 17.70 6.74
C LYS A 193 2.06 17.63 6.62
N ARG A 194 2.80 18.39 7.43
CA ARG A 194 4.27 18.38 7.44
C ARG A 194 4.82 17.02 7.88
N GLU A 195 4.37 16.51 9.03
CA GLU A 195 4.83 15.22 9.57
C GLU A 195 4.40 14.05 8.69
N SER A 196 3.18 14.07 8.16
CA SER A 196 2.72 13.04 7.22
C SER A 196 3.54 12.99 5.95
N PHE A 197 3.98 14.15 5.45
CA PHE A 197 4.85 14.23 4.27
C PHE A 197 6.26 13.71 4.58
N GLU A 198 6.83 14.11 5.71
CA GLU A 198 8.13 13.63 6.17
C GLU A 198 8.15 12.09 6.35
N MET A 199 7.12 11.55 7.01
CA MET A 199 6.94 10.10 7.15
C MET A 199 6.78 9.40 5.80
N PHE A 200 6.12 10.04 4.83
CA PHE A 200 5.94 9.49 3.49
C PHE A 200 7.25 9.48 2.69
N THR A 201 8.07 10.52 2.76
CA THR A 201 9.41 10.51 2.15
C THR A 201 10.26 9.40 2.76
N GLN A 202 10.30 9.30 4.10
CA GLN A 202 11.01 8.22 4.80
C GLN A 202 10.50 6.83 4.41
N LEU A 203 9.19 6.67 4.17
CA LEU A 203 8.62 5.43 3.66
C LEU A 203 9.22 5.07 2.29
N LEU A 204 9.28 6.02 1.35
CA LEU A 204 9.81 5.77 0.01
C LEU A 204 11.29 5.38 0.06
N ASP A 205 12.09 6.06 0.88
CA ASP A 205 13.51 5.76 1.05
C ASP A 205 13.70 4.38 1.72
N LYS A 206 12.87 4.06 2.72
CA LYS A 206 12.87 2.74 3.37
C LYS A 206 12.48 1.62 2.39
N ILE A 207 11.53 1.87 1.48
CA ILE A 207 11.17 0.91 0.43
C ILE A 207 12.39 0.63 -0.45
N LYS A 208 13.07 1.69 -0.94
CA LYS A 208 14.29 1.55 -1.74
C LYS A 208 15.35 0.69 -1.04
N LEU A 209 15.68 1.04 0.20
CA LEU A 209 16.69 0.34 1.00
C LEU A 209 16.33 -1.14 1.22
N GLU A 210 15.12 -1.44 1.66
CA GLU A 210 14.71 -2.81 1.98
C GLU A 210 14.63 -3.69 0.72
N VAL A 211 14.22 -3.14 -0.43
CA VAL A 211 14.28 -3.87 -1.70
C VAL A 211 15.71 -4.27 -2.03
N ILE A 212 16.65 -3.32 -2.08
CA ILE A 212 18.05 -3.62 -2.44
C ILE A 212 18.69 -4.58 -1.45
N LYS A 213 18.39 -4.45 -0.16
CA LYS A 213 18.87 -5.36 0.89
C LYS A 213 18.37 -6.80 0.68
N ILE A 214 17.10 -7.00 0.35
CA ILE A 214 16.55 -8.33 0.06
C ILE A 214 17.22 -8.92 -1.19
N LEU A 215 17.33 -8.13 -2.27
CA LEU A 215 17.98 -8.55 -3.52
C LEU A 215 19.47 -8.88 -3.33
N SER A 216 20.13 -8.18 -2.41
CA SER A 216 21.56 -8.38 -2.11
C SER A 216 21.80 -9.56 -1.17
N ARG A 217 20.87 -9.89 -0.28
CA ARG A 217 20.98 -11.01 0.66
C ARG A 217 20.51 -12.35 0.10
N VAL A 218 19.62 -12.35 -0.90
CA VAL A 218 19.08 -13.60 -1.44
C VAL A 218 20.22 -14.49 -1.95
N GLN A 219 20.21 -15.74 -1.50
CA GLN A 219 21.02 -16.84 -2.02
C GLN A 219 20.03 -17.81 -2.66
N ILE A 220 19.89 -17.75 -3.98
CA ILE A 220 18.95 -18.61 -4.70
C ILE A 220 19.62 -19.99 -4.80
N ARG A 221 19.07 -20.98 -4.10
CA ARG A 221 19.51 -22.38 -4.24
C ARG A 221 18.87 -22.90 -5.53
N ALA A 222 19.71 -23.09 -6.54
CA ALA A 222 19.38 -23.05 -7.96
C ALA A 222 18.39 -24.12 -8.52
N GLU A 223 17.74 -24.97 -7.71
CA GLU A 223 16.81 -25.99 -8.25
C GLU A 223 15.44 -26.00 -7.53
N GLU A 224 15.38 -26.11 -6.20
CA GLU A 224 14.07 -26.20 -5.49
C GLU A 224 13.30 -24.87 -5.42
N ASP A 225 14.00 -23.73 -5.25
CA ASP A 225 13.35 -22.42 -5.13
C ASP A 225 12.83 -21.92 -6.49
N VAL A 226 13.53 -22.25 -7.58
CA VAL A 226 13.12 -21.89 -8.94
C VAL A 226 11.88 -22.69 -9.34
N GLU A 227 11.83 -24.00 -9.04
CA GLU A 227 10.64 -24.83 -9.26
C GLU A 227 9.45 -24.38 -8.39
N ALA A 228 9.67 -23.94 -7.15
CA ALA A 228 8.61 -23.41 -6.30
C ALA A 228 8.04 -22.08 -6.84
N ILE A 229 8.91 -21.19 -7.33
CA ILE A 229 8.52 -19.92 -7.97
C ILE A 229 7.80 -20.18 -9.30
N GLU A 230 8.29 -21.12 -10.12
CA GLU A 230 7.63 -21.54 -11.37
C GLU A 230 6.30 -22.27 -11.13
N ALA A 231 6.19 -23.08 -10.07
CA ALA A 231 4.94 -23.72 -9.67
C ALA A 231 3.91 -22.68 -9.24
N GLN A 232 4.33 -21.65 -8.49
CA GLN A 232 3.49 -20.50 -8.17
C GLN A 232 3.03 -19.76 -9.44
N ARG A 233 3.89 -19.63 -10.45
CA ARG A 233 3.53 -19.06 -11.76
C ARG A 233 2.49 -19.90 -12.49
N ARG A 234 2.56 -21.23 -12.42
CA ARG A 234 1.57 -22.13 -13.03
C ARG A 234 0.21 -22.05 -12.34
N ASP A 235 0.18 -21.84 -11.03
CA ASP A 235 -1.07 -21.71 -10.27
C ASP A 235 -1.68 -20.29 -10.37
N GLN A 236 -0.87 -19.26 -10.60
CA GLN A 236 -1.32 -17.86 -10.75
C GLN A 236 -1.61 -17.47 -12.20
N ALA A 237 -1.13 -18.22 -13.19
CA ALA A 237 -1.53 -18.02 -14.58
C ALA A 237 -3.04 -18.29 -14.69
N PRO A 238 -3.86 -17.30 -15.11
CA PRO A 238 -5.27 -17.56 -15.33
C PRO A 238 -5.38 -18.65 -16.38
N ALA A 239 -6.01 -19.77 -16.03
CA ALA A 239 -6.41 -20.76 -17.00
C ALA A 239 -7.36 -20.08 -18.01
N MET A 240 -6.79 -19.52 -19.09
CA MET A 240 -7.55 -19.10 -20.25
C MET A 240 -8.11 -20.36 -20.91
N GLN A 241 -9.19 -20.87 -20.33
CA GLN A 241 -10.06 -21.83 -20.97
C GLN A 241 -10.77 -21.09 -22.10
N PHE A 242 -10.14 -21.09 -23.28
CA PHE A 242 -10.83 -20.84 -24.54
C PHE A 242 -11.82 -21.98 -24.76
N GLN A 243 -13.01 -21.87 -24.18
CA GLN A 243 -14.13 -22.71 -24.56
C GLN A 243 -14.64 -22.22 -25.91
N HIS A 244 -14.10 -22.78 -26.99
CA HIS A 244 -14.76 -22.77 -28.30
C HIS A 244 -16.10 -23.50 -28.16
N ALA A 245 -17.18 -22.74 -27.94
CA ALA A 245 -18.54 -23.24 -28.08
C ALA A 245 -18.80 -23.52 -29.56
N ALA A 246 -18.63 -24.78 -29.96
CA ALA A 246 -19.14 -25.28 -31.22
C ALA A 246 -20.66 -25.08 -31.25
N ALA A 247 -21.12 -24.27 -32.19
CA ALA A 247 -22.52 -24.21 -32.54
C ALA A 247 -22.90 -25.50 -33.27
N GLU A 248 -23.75 -26.33 -32.68
CA GLU A 248 -24.95 -26.82 -33.36
C GLU A 248 -25.97 -27.49 -32.41
N ALA A 249 -27.24 -27.11 -32.66
CA ALA A 249 -28.47 -27.87 -32.47
C ALA A 249 -29.12 -28.03 -31.06
N LEU A 250 -30.13 -27.16 -30.87
CA LEU A 250 -31.42 -27.35 -30.18
C LEU A 250 -31.45 -27.67 -28.67
N GLY A 251 -31.93 -26.68 -27.91
CA GLY A 251 -32.86 -26.97 -26.80
C GLY A 251 -32.67 -26.16 -25.51
N GLY A 252 -33.03 -24.88 -25.54
CA GLY A 252 -33.77 -24.24 -24.43
C GLY A 252 -33.01 -23.80 -23.17
N GLY A 253 -33.02 -22.49 -22.95
CA GLY A 253 -33.29 -21.92 -21.61
C GLY A 253 -32.07 -21.65 -20.73
N VAL A 254 -31.48 -20.47 -20.92
CA VAL A 254 -30.36 -19.90 -20.16
C VAL A 254 -30.71 -19.74 -18.67
N GLY A 255 -29.83 -20.21 -17.79
CA GLY A 255 -29.87 -19.96 -16.35
C GLY A 255 -28.51 -20.23 -15.69
N ASP A 256 -27.79 -19.14 -15.46
CA ASP A 256 -26.51 -18.97 -14.74
C ASP A 256 -26.18 -19.94 -13.59
N ALA A 257 -24.92 -20.37 -13.56
CA ALA A 257 -24.21 -20.86 -12.38
C ALA A 257 -22.70 -20.62 -12.63
N LYS A 258 -21.86 -20.09 -11.73
CA LYS A 258 -21.95 -19.75 -10.29
C LYS A 258 -20.60 -19.12 -9.86
N VAL A 259 -20.51 -18.70 -8.57
CA VAL A 259 -19.36 -18.77 -7.62
C VAL A 259 -18.86 -17.38 -7.11
N PRO A 260 -18.36 -17.19 -5.84
CA PRO A 260 -18.28 -18.06 -4.65
C PRO A 260 -18.86 -17.50 -3.32
N GLN A 261 -18.99 -18.45 -2.40
CA GLN A 261 -19.08 -18.34 -0.94
C GLN A 261 -17.74 -18.03 -0.28
N SER A 262 -17.80 -17.33 0.86
CA SER A 262 -17.04 -17.73 2.06
C SER A 262 -17.83 -17.39 3.33
N ALA A 263 -18.36 -18.41 4.00
CA ALA A 263 -18.56 -18.42 5.45
C ALA A 263 -18.57 -19.90 5.90
N ALA A 264 -17.63 -20.23 6.76
CA ALA A 264 -17.36 -21.58 7.23
C ALA A 264 -18.32 -22.00 8.35
N GLY A 265 -18.69 -23.28 8.34
CA GLY A 265 -19.04 -24.03 9.55
C GLY A 265 -20.53 -24.17 9.87
N SER A 266 -21.15 -25.19 9.28
CA SER A 266 -22.38 -25.89 9.69
C SER A 266 -23.69 -25.07 9.80
N ASP A 267 -24.35 -24.87 8.67
CA ASP A 267 -25.80 -24.65 8.57
C ASP A 267 -26.32 -25.49 7.39
N GLU A 268 -27.19 -26.47 7.64
CA GLU A 268 -27.87 -27.19 6.57
C GLU A 268 -28.78 -26.22 5.79
N PRO A 269 -28.63 -26.09 4.46
CA PRO A 269 -29.44 -25.15 3.70
C PRO A 269 -30.87 -25.67 3.55
N PHE A 270 -31.83 -24.93 4.12
CA PHE A 270 -33.26 -25.17 3.90
C PHE A 270 -33.61 -25.05 2.40
N VAL A 271 -33.85 -26.20 1.76
CA VAL A 271 -34.35 -26.27 0.39
C VAL A 271 -35.85 -25.95 0.42
N ARG A 272 -36.24 -24.85 -0.24
CA ARG A 272 -37.66 -24.49 -0.40
C ARG A 272 -38.35 -25.44 -1.37
N ASP A 273 -39.39 -26.10 -0.90
CA ASP A 273 -40.15 -27.13 -1.61
C ASP A 273 -41.10 -26.59 -2.73
N GLY A 274 -40.80 -25.42 -3.32
CA GLY A 274 -41.73 -24.81 -4.27
C GLY A 274 -41.21 -23.63 -5.09
N ARG A 275 -41.87 -23.45 -6.24
CA ARG A 275 -41.59 -22.40 -7.23
C ARG A 275 -41.70 -21.00 -6.60
N LYS A 276 -40.69 -20.17 -6.81
CA LYS A 276 -40.66 -18.76 -6.36
C LYS A 276 -41.71 -17.96 -7.13
N VAL A 277 -42.80 -17.58 -6.46
CA VAL A 277 -43.87 -16.76 -7.04
C VAL A 277 -43.37 -15.34 -7.27
N GLY A 278 -43.53 -14.83 -8.50
CA GLY A 278 -43.10 -13.50 -8.89
C GLY A 278 -43.94 -12.38 -8.26
N ARG A 279 -43.34 -11.21 -8.04
CA ARG A 279 -43.97 -10.06 -7.34
C ARG A 279 -45.33 -9.63 -7.92
N ASN A 280 -45.55 -9.83 -9.23
CA ASN A 280 -46.79 -9.46 -9.92
C ASN A 280 -47.68 -10.67 -10.30
N GLU A 281 -47.30 -11.90 -9.95
CA GLU A 281 -48.09 -13.11 -10.20
C GLU A 281 -49.28 -13.23 -9.23
N PRO A 282 -50.32 -13.99 -9.59
CA PRO A 282 -51.44 -14.26 -8.68
C PRO A 282 -50.95 -14.93 -7.41
N CYS A 283 -51.42 -14.41 -6.27
CA CYS A 283 -50.97 -14.88 -4.96
C CYS A 283 -51.46 -16.32 -4.69
N PRO A 284 -50.60 -17.23 -4.21
CA PRO A 284 -50.94 -18.65 -4.05
C PRO A 284 -51.98 -18.94 -2.97
N CYS A 285 -52.40 -17.95 -2.18
CA CYS A 285 -53.49 -18.07 -1.20
C CYS A 285 -54.89 -18.07 -1.82
N GLY A 286 -55.03 -18.01 -3.15
CA GLY A 286 -56.31 -18.05 -3.85
C GLY A 286 -57.14 -16.76 -3.79
N SER A 287 -56.57 -15.67 -3.29
CA SER A 287 -57.29 -14.39 -3.11
C SER A 287 -57.58 -13.60 -4.40
N GLY A 288 -57.14 -14.08 -5.56
CA GLY A 288 -57.30 -13.41 -6.87
C GLY A 288 -56.47 -12.13 -7.05
N LYS A 289 -55.67 -11.72 -6.06
CA LYS A 289 -54.83 -10.51 -6.10
C LYS A 289 -53.36 -10.83 -6.45
N LYS A 290 -52.63 -9.85 -6.99
CA LYS A 290 -51.18 -9.97 -7.26
C LYS A 290 -50.39 -10.06 -5.95
N TYR A 291 -49.32 -10.87 -5.92
CA TYR A 291 -48.54 -11.19 -4.72
C TYR A 291 -48.10 -9.94 -3.91
N LYS A 292 -47.58 -8.90 -4.59
CA LYS A 292 -47.17 -7.64 -3.93
C LYS A 292 -48.26 -6.86 -3.20
N GLN A 293 -49.54 -7.12 -3.51
CA GLN A 293 -50.67 -6.45 -2.85
C GLN A 293 -51.33 -7.35 -1.81
N CYS A 294 -50.78 -8.54 -1.55
CA CYS A 294 -51.24 -9.49 -0.56
C CYS A 294 -50.05 -9.86 0.36
N HIS A 295 -49.56 -11.09 0.31
CA HIS A 295 -48.47 -11.57 1.18
C HIS A 295 -47.11 -10.91 0.94
N GLY A 296 -46.92 -10.25 -0.20
CA GLY A 296 -45.74 -9.44 -0.50
C GLY A 296 -45.88 -7.95 -0.19
N LYS A 297 -46.95 -7.54 0.54
CA LYS A 297 -47.17 -6.15 0.93
C LYS A 297 -46.36 -5.85 2.19
N VAL A 298 -45.33 -5.04 2.04
CA VAL A 298 -44.56 -4.48 3.16
C VAL A 298 -45.23 -3.15 3.51
N SER A 299 -45.75 -3.02 4.73
CA SER A 299 -46.26 -1.75 5.26
C SER A 299 -45.12 -0.84 5.67
#